data_AF-A0A537CHB3-F1
#
_entry.id   AF-A0A537CHB3-F1
#
_cell.length_a   1.000
_cell.length_b   1.000
_cell.length_c   1.000
_cell.angle_alpha   90.00
_cell.angle_beta   90.00
_cell.angle_gamma   90.00
#
_symmetry.space_group_name_H-M   'P 1'
#
loop_
_entity.id
_entity.type
_entity.pdbx_description
1 polymer ?
#
loop_
_entity_poly.entity_id
_entity_poly.type
_entity_poly.pdbx_seq_one_letter_code
_entity_poly.pdbx_strand_id
1 'polypeptide(L)'
;MQTLVVANPKGGSGKTTLATNAAGWLAGRKQRVVLADFDPLRAATEWLARRPPLFPAIGGWTPDGAKRELKGEPPQWLVIDTPAELHGESLRDAMRRADILLVPVSPSAFDMGATRHFLDQISEYKAVQRRRARRISRRIRLSARRASAPDAGLRLLRPRWAQRV
;
A
#
# COMPACT_ATOMS: atom_id res chain seq x y z
N MET A 1 10.14 13.54 -1.85
CA MET A 1 9.77 12.12 -2.06
C MET A 1 8.65 11.76 -1.10
N GLN A 2 7.57 11.16 -1.58
CA GLN A 2 6.43 10.66 -0.77
C GLN A 2 6.65 9.19 -0.44
N THR A 3 6.36 8.78 0.80
CA THR A 3 6.54 7.39 1.27
C THR A 3 5.20 6.72 1.54
N LEU A 4 4.91 5.64 0.80
CA LEU A 4 3.76 4.78 1.01
C LEU A 4 4.23 3.47 1.63
N VAL A 5 3.77 3.18 2.84
CA VAL A 5 4.06 1.91 3.53
C VAL A 5 2.85 1.01 3.46
N VAL A 6 3.04 -0.24 3.07
CA VAL A 6 2.02 -1.28 3.14
C VAL A 6 2.33 -2.20 4.31
N ALA A 7 1.51 -2.18 5.35
CA ALA A 7 1.77 -2.95 6.56
C ALA A 7 0.51 -3.62 7.13
N ASN A 8 0.68 -4.87 7.56
CA ASN A 8 -0.27 -5.64 8.35
C ASN A 8 0.50 -6.83 8.98
N PRO A 9 0.43 -7.02 10.31
CA PRO A 9 1.16 -8.06 11.02
C PRO A 9 0.72 -9.49 10.64
N LYS A 10 -0.43 -9.63 9.97
CA LYS A 10 -0.89 -10.92 9.48
C LYS A 10 -0.14 -11.34 8.22
N GLY A 11 0.47 -12.53 8.25
CA GLY A 11 0.93 -13.23 7.04
C GLY A 11 -0.22 -13.48 6.06
N GLY A 12 0.04 -13.42 4.76
CA GLY A 12 -0.98 -13.67 3.73
C GLY A 12 -2.04 -12.56 3.56
N SER A 13 -1.92 -11.43 4.25
CA SER A 13 -2.87 -10.30 4.17
C SER A 13 -2.89 -9.55 2.83
N GLY A 14 -1.99 -9.87 1.89
CA GLY A 14 -1.90 -9.21 0.58
C GLY A 14 -1.03 -7.96 0.54
N LYS A 15 -0.08 -7.79 1.49
CA LYS A 15 0.87 -6.65 1.53
C LYS A 15 1.65 -6.49 0.22
N THR A 16 2.41 -7.52 -0.16
CA THR A 16 3.19 -7.54 -1.40
C THR A 16 2.33 -7.29 -2.62
N THR A 17 1.14 -7.90 -2.68
CA THR A 17 0.20 -7.68 -3.78
C THR A 17 -0.22 -6.22 -3.87
N LEU A 18 -0.56 -5.58 -2.75
CA LEU A 18 -0.96 -4.18 -2.73
C LEU A 18 0.23 -3.24 -3.02
N ALA A 19 1.41 -3.52 -2.48
CA ALA A 19 2.63 -2.74 -2.69
C ALA A 19 3.05 -2.74 -4.18
N THR A 20 3.10 -3.91 -4.79
CA THR A 20 3.44 -4.09 -6.21
C THR A 20 2.41 -3.39 -7.12
N ASN A 21 1.10 -3.56 -6.86
CA ASN A 21 0.06 -2.88 -7.62
C ASN A 21 0.11 -1.35 -7.46
N ALA A 22 0.32 -0.84 -6.24
CA ALA A 22 0.45 0.59 -6.00
C ALA A 22 1.67 1.16 -6.74
N ALA A 23 2.82 0.49 -6.67
CA ALA A 23 4.01 0.90 -7.40
C ALA A 23 3.78 0.91 -8.92
N GLY A 24 3.15 -0.14 -9.46
CA GLY A 24 2.80 -0.22 -10.87
C GLY A 24 1.86 0.86 -11.35
N TRP A 25 0.81 1.13 -10.56
CA TRP A 25 -0.13 2.20 -10.88
C TRP A 25 0.56 3.57 -10.87
N LEU A 26 1.37 3.87 -9.85
CA LEU A 26 2.13 5.13 -9.78
C LEU A 26 3.08 5.29 -10.97
N ALA A 27 3.83 4.24 -11.32
CA ALA A 27 4.73 4.26 -12.48
C ALA A 27 3.96 4.43 -13.80
N GLY A 28 2.79 3.78 -13.94
CA GLY A 28 1.86 3.97 -15.06
C GLY A 28 1.37 5.42 -15.21
N ARG A 29 1.33 6.19 -14.12
CA ARG A 29 1.07 7.64 -14.14
C ARG A 29 2.32 8.49 -14.37
N LYS A 30 3.37 7.91 -14.95
CA LYS A 30 4.66 8.56 -15.24
C LYS A 30 5.34 9.13 -14.00
N GLN A 31 5.06 8.58 -12.82
CA GLN A 31 5.77 8.93 -11.59
C GLN A 31 7.04 8.11 -11.47
N ARG A 32 8.10 8.69 -10.89
CA ARG A 32 9.33 7.94 -10.58
C ARG A 32 9.15 7.19 -9.26
N VAL A 33 9.19 5.86 -9.30
CA VAL A 33 8.85 5.00 -8.16
C VAL A 33 10.01 4.06 -7.82
N VAL A 34 10.34 3.96 -6.54
CA VAL A 34 11.15 2.88 -5.98
C VAL A 34 10.24 1.97 -5.15
N LEU A 35 10.35 0.66 -5.37
CA LEU A 35 9.75 -0.38 -4.55
C LEU A 35 10.83 -0.95 -3.62
N ALA A 36 10.62 -0.76 -2.32
CA ALA A 36 11.47 -1.27 -1.26
C ALA A 36 10.88 -2.56 -0.69
N ASP A 37 11.64 -3.63 -0.75
CA ASP A 37 11.22 -4.95 -0.31
C ASP A 37 11.92 -5.30 1.01
N PHE A 38 11.20 -5.20 2.12
CA PHE A 38 11.69 -5.57 3.44
C PHE A 38 11.23 -6.97 3.86
N ASP A 39 10.45 -7.67 3.04
CA ASP A 39 10.05 -9.04 3.36
C ASP A 39 11.23 -9.99 3.05
N PRO A 40 11.68 -10.81 4.02
CA PRO A 40 12.72 -11.81 3.77
C PRO A 40 12.42 -12.77 2.63
N LEU A 41 11.15 -13.00 2.28
CA LEU A 41 10.73 -13.86 1.18
C LEU A 41 10.93 -13.24 -0.20
N ARG A 42 11.26 -11.94 -0.29
CA ARG A 42 11.62 -11.23 -1.53
C ARG A 42 10.59 -11.27 -2.67
N ALA A 43 9.33 -11.53 -2.36
CA ALA A 43 8.28 -11.68 -3.38
C ALA A 43 8.08 -10.41 -4.24
N ALA A 44 8.24 -9.22 -3.65
CA ALA A 44 8.17 -7.95 -4.38
C ALA A 44 9.36 -7.77 -5.34
N THR A 45 10.56 -8.15 -4.89
CA THR A 45 11.79 -8.13 -5.69
C THR A 45 11.69 -9.07 -6.89
N GLU A 46 11.23 -10.30 -6.67
CA GLU A 46 11.01 -11.24 -7.77
C GLU A 46 9.97 -10.74 -8.77
N TRP A 47 8.87 -10.16 -8.28
CA TRP A 47 7.86 -9.56 -9.14
C TRP A 47 8.45 -8.42 -9.98
N LEU A 48 9.34 -7.61 -9.41
CA LEU A 48 10.04 -6.55 -10.13
C LEU A 48 10.98 -7.11 -11.22
N ALA A 49 11.63 -8.25 -10.96
CA ALA A 49 12.48 -8.93 -11.94
C ALA A 49 11.67 -9.51 -13.11
N ARG A 50 10.45 -9.99 -12.85
CA ARG A 50 9.53 -10.55 -13.87
C ARG A 50 8.79 -9.50 -14.71
N ARG A 51 8.98 -8.20 -14.45
CA ARG A 51 8.27 -7.14 -15.17
C ARG A 51 8.69 -7.05 -16.65
N PRO A 52 7.72 -7.06 -17.59
CA PRO A 52 8.04 -6.82 -19.00
C PRO A 52 8.60 -5.41 -19.23
N PRO A 53 9.58 -5.26 -20.14
CA PRO A 53 10.22 -3.97 -20.42
C PRO A 53 9.29 -2.95 -21.09
N LEU A 54 8.13 -3.38 -21.58
CA LEU A 54 7.11 -2.50 -22.17
C LEU A 54 6.42 -1.58 -21.13
N PHE A 55 6.52 -1.89 -19.84
CA PHE A 55 5.95 -1.09 -18.78
C PHE A 55 6.97 -0.08 -18.22
N PRO A 56 6.52 1.07 -17.67
CA PRO A 56 7.41 2.03 -17.02
C PRO A 56 8.29 1.38 -15.96
N ALA A 57 9.59 1.73 -15.97
CA ALA A 57 10.56 1.19 -15.05
C ALA A 57 10.25 1.56 -13.60
N ILE A 58 10.47 0.62 -12.69
CA ILE A 58 10.42 0.81 -11.25
C ILE A 58 11.78 0.46 -10.67
N GLY A 59 12.30 1.33 -9.81
CA GLY A 59 13.52 1.06 -9.07
C GLY A 59 13.27 0.05 -7.97
N GLY A 60 14.29 -0.71 -7.61
CA GLY A 60 14.23 -1.71 -6.54
C GLY A 60 15.19 -1.34 -5.43
N TRP A 61 14.80 -1.59 -4.18
CA TRP A 61 15.69 -1.47 -3.03
C TRP A 61 15.41 -2.57 -2.01
N THR A 62 16.47 -3.12 -1.43
CA THR A 62 16.40 -4.12 -0.37
C THR A 62 17.31 -3.75 0.81
N PRO A 63 17.03 -4.23 2.05
CA PRO A 63 17.82 -3.88 3.24
C PRO A 63 19.29 -4.29 3.20
N ASP A 64 19.61 -5.40 2.52
CA ASP A 64 20.95 -5.90 2.22
C ASP A 64 21.69 -5.07 1.15
N GLY A 65 21.07 -4.00 0.65
CA GLY A 65 21.70 -3.03 -0.22
C GLY A 65 21.59 -3.34 -1.71
N ALA A 66 20.90 -4.42 -2.11
CA ALA A 66 20.61 -4.65 -3.53
C ALA A 66 19.71 -3.53 -4.06
N LYS A 67 20.14 -2.93 -5.17
CA LYS A 67 19.47 -1.80 -5.80
C LYS A 67 19.29 -2.05 -7.28
N ARG A 68 18.08 -1.81 -7.75
CA ARG A 68 17.79 -1.60 -9.18
C ARG A 68 17.61 -0.11 -9.36
N GLU A 69 18.63 0.55 -9.88
CA GLU A 69 18.64 2.00 -10.00
C GLU A 69 17.74 2.51 -11.13
N LEU A 70 17.13 3.68 -10.91
CA LEU A 70 16.50 4.46 -11.95
C LEU A 70 17.48 5.55 -12.39
N LYS A 71 17.84 5.59 -13.68
CA LYS A 71 18.72 6.65 -14.21
C LYS A 71 18.05 8.03 -14.15
N GLY A 72 18.82 9.09 -13.89
CA GLY A 72 18.34 10.48 -13.85
C GLY A 72 17.80 10.92 -12.49
N GLU A 73 16.77 11.78 -12.51
CA GLU A 73 16.16 12.43 -11.34
C GLU A 73 15.88 11.53 -10.12
N PRO A 74 15.81 12.08 -8.89
CA PRO A 74 15.45 11.30 -7.72
C PRO A 74 14.01 10.73 -7.80
N PRO A 75 13.71 9.63 -7.09
CA PRO A 75 12.38 9.08 -7.03
C PRO A 75 11.39 10.04 -6.37
N GLN A 76 10.18 10.11 -6.93
CA GLN A 76 9.07 10.87 -6.37
C GLN A 76 8.34 10.05 -5.30
N TRP A 77 8.31 8.72 -5.46
CA TRP A 77 7.64 7.79 -4.57
C TRP A 77 8.56 6.68 -4.09
N LEU A 78 8.47 6.39 -2.78
CA LEU A 78 9.00 5.19 -2.15
C LEU A 78 7.82 4.35 -1.68
N VAL A 79 7.64 3.17 -2.27
CA VAL A 79 6.66 2.17 -1.83
C VAL A 79 7.38 1.12 -1.01
N ILE A 80 6.97 0.89 0.22
CA ILE A 80 7.60 -0.06 1.15
C ILE A 80 6.66 -1.24 1.36
N ASP A 81 7.12 -2.43 0.95
CA ASP A 81 6.53 -3.71 1.32
C ASP A 81 7.17 -4.20 2.62
N THR A 82 6.37 -4.34 3.68
CA THR A 82 6.88 -4.73 5.00
C THR A 82 6.75 -6.25 5.23
N PRO A 83 7.63 -6.85 6.04
CA PRO A 83 7.47 -8.25 6.46
C PRO A 83 6.13 -8.48 7.18
N ALA A 84 5.72 -9.74 7.25
CA ALA A 84 4.57 -10.13 8.08
C ALA A 84 4.79 -9.79 9.55
N GLU A 85 5.99 -9.97 10.08
CA GLU A 85 6.30 -9.64 11.47
C GLU A 85 6.80 -8.18 11.55
N LEU A 86 5.92 -7.27 11.97
CA LEU A 86 6.24 -5.86 12.11
C LEU A 86 5.79 -5.35 13.48
N HIS A 87 6.73 -5.27 14.42
CA HIS A 87 6.49 -4.94 15.83
C HIS A 87 7.56 -4.00 16.40
N GLY A 88 7.29 -3.40 17.56
CA GLY A 88 8.27 -2.60 18.29
C GLY A 88 8.87 -1.45 17.48
N GLU A 89 10.20 -1.36 17.44
CA GLU A 89 10.93 -0.27 16.79
C GLU A 89 10.84 -0.31 15.26
N SER A 90 10.77 -1.49 14.62
CA SER A 90 10.64 -1.57 13.16
C SER A 90 9.28 -1.01 12.69
N LEU A 91 8.21 -1.31 13.43
CA LEU A 91 6.90 -0.70 13.22
C LEU A 91 6.96 0.82 13.43
N ARG A 92 7.59 1.28 14.53
CA ARG A 92 7.73 2.70 14.83
C ARG A 92 8.47 3.46 13.74
N ASP A 93 9.56 2.89 13.22
CA ASP A 93 10.36 3.46 12.14
C ASP A 93 9.59 3.52 10.83
N ALA A 94 8.86 2.45 10.48
CA ALA A 94 7.97 2.44 9.33
C ALA A 94 6.91 3.56 9.44
N MET A 95 6.27 3.70 10.62
CA MET A 95 5.28 4.76 10.86
C MET A 95 5.88 6.17 10.80
N ARG A 96 7.11 6.35 11.28
CA ARG A 96 7.80 7.66 11.23
C ARG A 96 8.06 8.10 9.79
N ARG A 97 8.41 7.15 8.91
CA ARG A 97 8.72 7.40 7.49
C ARG A 97 7.47 7.52 6.60
N ALA A 98 6.38 6.84 6.94
CA ALA A 98 5.20 6.67 6.06
C ALA A 98 4.31 7.91 5.93
N ASP A 99 4.36 8.66 4.82
CA ASP A 99 3.35 9.70 4.53
C ASP A 99 1.94 9.11 4.32
N ILE A 100 1.89 7.89 3.79
CA ILE A 100 0.68 7.10 3.60
C ILE A 100 0.90 5.70 4.17
N LEU A 101 -0.03 5.24 5.01
CA LEU A 101 -0.09 3.86 5.47
C LEU A 101 -1.28 3.16 4.80
N LEU A 102 -0.99 2.09 4.07
CA LEU A 102 -2.00 1.16 3.57
C LEU A 102 -1.99 -0.10 4.43
N VAL A 103 -3.15 -0.46 4.97
CA VAL A 103 -3.35 -1.68 5.76
C VAL A 103 -4.31 -2.58 4.98
N PRO A 104 -3.82 -3.58 4.24
CA PRO A 104 -4.72 -4.51 3.56
C PRO A 104 -5.45 -5.35 4.61
N VAL A 105 -6.74 -5.59 4.41
CA VAL A 105 -7.57 -6.36 5.35
C VAL A 105 -8.20 -7.52 4.59
N SER A 106 -7.93 -8.73 5.06
CA SER A 106 -8.54 -9.95 4.52
C SER A 106 -10.01 -10.05 4.99
N PRO A 107 -10.90 -10.66 4.20
CA PRO A 107 -12.33 -10.80 4.54
C PRO A 107 -12.62 -11.80 5.67
N SER A 108 -11.59 -12.36 6.31
CA SER A 108 -11.72 -13.26 7.47
C SER A 108 -12.01 -12.49 8.76
N ALA A 109 -12.95 -12.99 9.57
CA ALA A 109 -13.28 -12.41 10.87
C ALA A 109 -12.08 -12.36 11.83
N PHE A 110 -11.27 -13.43 11.85
CA PHE A 110 -10.03 -13.48 12.63
C PHE A 110 -9.02 -12.41 12.16
N ASP A 111 -8.96 -12.18 10.85
CA ASP A 111 -8.02 -11.24 10.25
C ASP A 111 -8.46 -9.80 10.53
N MET A 112 -9.76 -9.54 10.53
CA MET A 112 -10.33 -8.26 10.95
C MET A 112 -10.05 -7.97 12.42
N GLY A 113 -10.16 -8.95 13.31
CA GLY A 113 -9.79 -8.82 14.73
C GLY A 113 -8.31 -8.46 14.90
N ALA A 114 -7.41 -9.23 14.29
CA ALA A 114 -5.97 -8.94 14.31
C ALA A 114 -5.64 -7.55 13.74
N THR A 115 -6.32 -7.17 12.64
CA THR A 115 -6.15 -5.84 12.05
C THR A 115 -6.67 -4.74 12.98
N ARG A 116 -7.76 -4.97 13.73
CA ARG A 116 -8.27 -4.00 14.71
C ARG A 116 -7.24 -3.72 15.79
N HIS A 117 -6.66 -4.77 16.38
CA HIS A 117 -5.59 -4.66 17.36
C HIS A 117 -4.37 -3.91 16.82
N PHE A 118 -3.94 -4.23 15.59
CA PHE A 118 -2.87 -3.50 14.93
C PHE A 118 -3.18 -2.01 14.76
N LEU A 119 -4.40 -1.67 14.33
CA LEU A 119 -4.84 -0.29 14.18
C LEU A 119 -4.87 0.46 15.52
N ASP A 120 -5.21 -0.21 16.62
CA ASP A 120 -5.16 0.36 17.96
C ASP A 120 -3.72 0.64 18.39
N GLN A 121 -2.82 -0.33 18.24
CA GLN A 121 -1.39 -0.18 18.52
C GLN A 121 -0.78 1.02 17.78
N ILE A 122 -1.07 1.17 16.48
CA ILE A 122 -0.48 2.28 15.71
C ILE A 122 -1.09 3.64 16.05
N SER A 123 -2.30 3.68 16.62
CA SER A 123 -2.98 4.93 16.98
C SER A 123 -2.33 5.65 18.16
N GLU A 124 -1.60 4.90 18.99
CA GLU A 124 -0.85 5.40 20.14
C GLU A 124 0.43 6.14 19.72
N TYR A 125 0.93 5.91 18.49
CA TYR A 125 2.13 6.59 18.02
C TYR A 125 1.88 8.09 17.74
N LYS A 126 2.67 8.95 18.41
CA LYS A 126 2.62 10.42 18.26
C LYS A 126 2.71 10.91 16.80
N ALA A 127 3.43 10.20 15.93
CA ALA A 127 3.53 10.52 14.51
C ALA A 127 2.18 10.40 13.77
N VAL A 128 1.38 9.38 14.11
CA VAL A 128 0.04 9.17 13.59
C VAL A 128 -0.92 10.21 14.18
N GLN A 129 -0.84 10.50 15.48
CA GLN A 129 -1.63 11.53 16.17
C GLN A 129 -1.45 12.92 15.55
N ARG A 130 -0.19 13.35 15.35
CA ARG A 130 0.15 14.65 14.73
C ARG A 130 -0.35 14.79 13.29
N ARG A 131 -0.45 13.68 12.56
CA ARG A 131 -0.93 13.65 11.16
C ARG A 131 -2.45 13.50 11.05
N ARG A 132 -3.10 12.84 12.01
CA ARG A 132 -4.57 12.76 12.12
C ARG A 132 -5.19 14.15 12.29
N ALA A 133 -4.49 15.06 12.97
CA ALA A 133 -4.87 16.48 13.06
C ALA A 133 -4.85 17.24 11.72
N ARG A 134 -4.25 16.68 10.65
CA ARG A 134 -4.09 17.34 9.33
C ARG A 134 -4.92 16.71 8.20
N ARG A 135 -5.73 15.66 8.39
CA ARG A 135 -6.39 14.96 7.27
C ARG A 135 -7.87 14.62 7.50
N ILE A 136 -8.71 15.16 6.61
CA ILE A 136 -10.10 14.74 6.33
C ILE A 136 -10.10 13.24 5.96
N SER A 137 -10.81 12.44 6.73
CA SER A 137 -10.92 10.99 6.55
C SER A 137 -11.85 10.63 5.39
N ARG A 138 -11.30 10.42 4.19
CA ARG A 138 -12.00 9.61 3.15
C ARG A 138 -11.75 8.13 3.41
N ARG A 139 -12.73 7.46 4.02
CA ARG A 139 -12.79 6.00 4.08
C ARG A 139 -12.99 5.45 2.66
N ILE A 140 -11.98 4.76 2.11
CA ILE A 140 -12.19 3.90 0.94
C ILE A 140 -12.81 2.61 1.46
N ARG A 141 -14.12 2.44 1.28
CA ARG A 141 -14.80 1.16 1.46
C ARG A 141 -14.58 0.34 0.19
N LEU A 142 -13.70 -0.66 0.25
CA LEU A 142 -13.70 -1.75 -0.71
C LEU A 142 -14.91 -2.62 -0.37
N SER A 143 -16.00 -2.44 -1.11
CA SER A 143 -17.14 -3.35 -1.04
C SER A 143 -16.83 -4.55 -1.91
N ALA A 144 -16.47 -5.67 -1.28
CA ALA A 144 -16.57 -6.97 -1.93
C ALA A 144 -18.06 -7.23 -2.15
N ARG A 145 -18.58 -6.96 -3.36
CA ARG A 145 -19.92 -7.40 -3.75
C ARG A 145 -19.92 -8.93 -3.72
N ARG A 146 -20.68 -9.54 -2.81
CA ARG A 146 -21.17 -10.91 -3.02
C ARG A 146 -22.02 -10.88 -4.28
N ALA A 147 -21.62 -11.63 -5.30
CA ALA A 147 -22.47 -11.90 -6.44
C ALA A 147 -23.49 -12.97 -6.04
N SER A 148 -24.70 -12.53 -5.72
CA SER A 148 -25.93 -13.33 -5.81
C SER A 148 -27.01 -12.40 -6.38
N ALA A 149 -27.44 -12.69 -7.60
CA ALA A 149 -28.37 -11.94 -8.45
C ALA A 149 -29.85 -12.10 -8.01
N PRO A 150 -30.85 -11.59 -8.76
CA PRO A 150 -31.04 -10.30 -9.44
C PRO A 150 -32.31 -9.57 -8.92
N ASP A 151 -32.66 -8.43 -9.53
CA ASP A 151 -33.93 -7.68 -9.39
C ASP A 151 -34.22 -6.92 -8.09
N ALA A 152 -33.80 -5.66 -8.08
CA ALA A 152 -34.68 -4.54 -7.78
C ALA A 152 -33.99 -3.25 -8.26
N GLY A 153 -34.68 -2.48 -9.09
CA GLY A 153 -34.16 -1.27 -9.74
C GLY A 153 -33.44 -0.33 -8.78
N LEU A 154 -32.16 -0.07 -9.06
CA LEU A 154 -31.42 1.01 -8.41
C LEU A 154 -30.80 1.90 -9.48
N ARG A 155 -31.31 3.14 -9.54
CA ARG A 155 -30.71 4.27 -10.25
C ARG A 155 -29.19 4.27 -10.03
N LEU A 156 -28.45 4.07 -11.11
CA LEU A 156 -27.01 4.36 -11.16
C LEU A 156 -26.81 5.85 -10.86
N LEU A 157 -26.40 6.16 -9.63
CA LEU A 157 -25.87 7.48 -9.30
C LEU A 157 -24.61 7.70 -10.14
N ARG A 158 -24.77 8.46 -11.23
CA ARG A 158 -23.65 8.91 -12.05
C ARG A 158 -22.71 9.76 -11.16
N PRO A 159 -21.42 9.45 -11.10
CA PRO A 159 -20.46 10.29 -10.41
C PRO A 159 -20.43 11.71 -11.01
N ARG A 160 -20.35 12.73 -10.15
CA ARG A 160 -20.29 14.15 -10.53
C ARG A 160 -19.14 14.56 -11.48
N TRP A 161 -18.22 13.67 -11.81
CA TRP A 161 -17.17 13.91 -12.81
C TRP A 161 -17.62 13.62 -14.25
N ALA A 162 -18.75 12.92 -14.44
CA ALA A 162 -19.34 12.67 -15.76
C ALA A 162 -20.26 13.80 -16.26
N GLN A 163 -20.27 14.96 -15.59
CA GLN A 163 -21.05 16.16 -15.96
C GLN A 163 -20.17 17.37 -16.27
N ARG A 164 -18.88 17.15 -16.51
CA ARG A 164 -17.96 18.16 -17.03
C ARG A 164 -17.21 17.58 -18.22
N VAL A 165 -17.96 17.35 -19.29
CA VAL A 165 -17.51 17.47 -20.68
C VAL A 165 -18.59 18.25 -21.39
#